data_AF-A0A8H7WYK5-F1
#
_entry.id   AF-A0A8H7WYK5-F1
#
_cell.length_a   1.000
_cell.length_b   1.000
_cell.length_c   1.000
_cell.angle_alpha   90.00
_cell.angle_beta   90.00
_cell.angle_gamma   90.00
#
_symmetry.space_group_name_H-M   'P 1'
#
loop_
_entity.id
_entity.type
_entity.pdbx_description
1 polymer ?
#
loop_
_entity_poly.entity_id
_entity_poly.type
_entity_poly.pdbx_seq_one_letter_code
_entity_poly.pdbx_strand_id
1 'polypeptide(L)'
;MLSESLGPELLSEHFTTTVSLFQTASVDLAQNDSAGLDTQEDSLPDETGAQRVVTDVVLRMSQTNASNSIARSIMPLPSDITGSPLNKFLWSYFVDRGTEMFQCWDPDTTGFLECPPNPYRTVLASMAIRSLPVRLAALALSAFLYGMNSGKPLFIQRASRLWHQSSLALSDAQSVHSGKTQSLVETAATALLLLLVDSHAESNLLALARSAVTYMIKLQGHGQFDETSEVVFHILRWAEISWGCSLRTIQLPGRHENRAIEFHGTELQTNLTSQFSSWVIHPLYTFSHRWINPLLSLGRLLQDRKSGEATKSPEAMEAWDEEAAKLEEDLLTARDLDLAAWERGASENADLLNLNEAMHSAIVLLFYSRARDMAWTTPIIRRNVLNICQRLSDIDVNSRTLNNIVFPLYTAGCEAVDISAREQLESLTSRLHSTGYWFSQQSKLVMTLRQIWEIRDRDPGAPWLAWSQQVPHDVSDCIPLTISFLLGYKVNVNVTTWVKPKAVVFYHKDHIGLLDQTT
;
A
#
# COMPACT_ATOMS: atom_id res chain seq x y z
N MET A 1 -21.41 29.19 2.15
CA MET A 1 -22.13 29.00 0.87
C MET A 1 -21.42 29.80 -0.22
N LEU A 2 -20.57 29.14 -1.00
CA LEU A 2 -20.12 29.48 -2.36
C LEU A 2 -19.33 28.23 -2.79
N SER A 3 -20.01 27.29 -3.44
CA SER A 3 -19.35 26.15 -4.07
C SER A 3 -18.78 26.65 -5.39
N GLU A 4 -17.55 27.13 -5.39
CA GLU A 4 -16.80 27.25 -6.64
C GLU A 4 -16.47 25.83 -7.12
N SER A 5 -17.38 25.26 -7.91
CA SER A 5 -17.03 24.10 -8.71
C SER A 5 -16.04 24.57 -9.75
N LEU A 6 -14.78 24.15 -9.63
CA LEU A 6 -13.81 24.28 -10.73
C LEU A 6 -14.46 23.69 -11.99
N GLY A 7 -14.60 24.52 -13.03
CA GLY A 7 -15.15 24.10 -14.31
C GLY A 7 -14.34 22.96 -14.94
N PRO A 8 -14.92 22.20 -15.89
CA PRO A 8 -14.23 21.10 -16.57
C PRO A 8 -12.92 21.55 -17.26
N GLU A 9 -12.82 22.82 -17.67
CA GLU A 9 -11.62 23.40 -18.26
C GLU A 9 -10.45 23.51 -17.26
N LEU A 10 -10.69 24.01 -16.05
CA LEU A 10 -9.66 24.16 -15.01
C LEU A 10 -9.11 22.82 -14.52
N LEU A 11 -9.94 21.76 -14.53
CA LEU A 11 -9.45 20.42 -14.20
C LEU A 11 -8.80 19.70 -15.35
N SER A 12 -9.22 19.97 -16.59
CA SER A 12 -8.45 19.55 -17.76
C SER A 12 -7.05 20.16 -17.71
N GLU A 13 -6.95 21.44 -17.33
CA GLU A 13 -5.67 22.13 -17.15
C GLU A 13 -4.86 21.55 -15.98
N HIS A 14 -5.49 21.29 -14.83
CA HIS A 14 -4.83 20.64 -13.69
C HIS A 14 -4.34 19.22 -14.03
N PHE A 15 -5.16 18.42 -14.70
CA PHE A 15 -4.78 17.08 -15.17
C PHE A 15 -3.62 17.16 -16.16
N THR A 16 -3.69 18.06 -17.14
CA THR A 16 -2.62 18.29 -18.12
C THR A 16 -1.32 18.74 -17.44
N THR A 17 -1.43 19.60 -16.42
CA THR A 17 -0.29 20.07 -15.62
C THR A 17 0.34 18.91 -14.83
N THR A 18 -0.48 18.09 -14.17
CA THR A 18 -0.02 16.92 -13.42
C THR A 18 0.67 15.91 -14.34
N VAL A 19 0.12 15.69 -15.53
CA VAL A 19 0.73 14.88 -16.58
C VAL A 19 2.09 15.46 -17.00
N SER A 20 2.17 16.76 -17.25
CA SER A 20 3.42 17.42 -17.65
C SER A 20 4.50 17.35 -16.56
N LEU A 21 4.12 17.52 -15.30
CA LEU A 21 5.02 17.35 -14.16
C LEU A 21 5.53 15.91 -14.06
N PHE A 22 4.64 14.92 -14.25
CA PHE A 22 5.02 13.51 -14.29
C PHE A 22 5.97 13.19 -15.45
N GLN A 23 5.72 13.73 -16.64
CA GLN A 23 6.58 13.57 -17.81
C GLN A 23 7.98 14.14 -17.57
N THR A 24 8.06 15.34 -17.00
CA THR A 24 9.34 16.00 -16.67
C THR A 24 10.14 15.17 -15.66
N ALA A 25 9.48 14.74 -14.58
CA ALA A 25 10.12 13.90 -13.56
C ALA A 25 10.58 12.54 -14.12
N SER A 26 9.80 11.94 -15.03
CA SER A 26 10.15 10.67 -15.68
C SER A 26 11.37 10.80 -16.60
N VAL A 27 11.54 11.94 -17.27
CA VAL A 27 12.70 12.23 -18.12
C VAL A 27 13.95 12.48 -17.27
N ASP A 28 13.83 13.23 -16.16
CA ASP A 28 14.96 13.50 -15.26
C ASP A 28 15.49 12.22 -14.59
N LEU A 29 14.61 11.30 -14.22
CA LEU A 29 14.98 9.96 -13.73
C LEU A 29 15.72 9.15 -14.81
N ALA A 30 15.26 9.21 -16.06
CA ALA A 30 15.90 8.51 -17.18
C ALA A 30 17.32 9.02 -17.46
N GLN A 31 17.53 10.33 -17.38
CA GLN A 31 18.82 10.97 -17.63
C GLN A 31 19.84 10.70 -16.50
N ASN A 32 19.37 10.61 -15.25
CA ASN A 32 20.22 10.26 -14.11
C ASN A 32 20.65 8.78 -14.10
N ASP A 33 19.78 7.87 -14.56
CA ASP A 33 20.14 6.47 -14.71
C ASP A 33 21.05 6.23 -15.94
N SER A 34 20.87 6.96 -17.05
CA SER A 34 21.77 6.85 -18.22
C SER A 34 23.18 7.38 -17.93
N ALA A 35 23.31 8.43 -17.10
CA ALA A 35 24.61 8.97 -16.71
C ALA A 35 25.47 7.99 -15.87
N GLY A 36 24.87 6.93 -15.31
CA GLY A 36 25.55 5.84 -14.61
C GLY A 36 25.79 4.57 -15.44
N LEU A 37 25.29 4.51 -16.68
CA LEU A 37 25.25 3.28 -17.50
C LEU A 37 25.98 3.36 -18.85
N ASP A 38 26.46 4.54 -19.27
CA ASP A 38 27.02 4.76 -20.61
C ASP A 38 28.46 4.24 -20.86
N THR A 39 28.93 3.22 -20.14
CA THR A 39 30.21 2.55 -20.49
C THR A 39 30.20 1.02 -20.47
N GLN A 40 29.03 0.36 -20.49
CA GLN A 40 29.00 -1.11 -20.54
C GLN A 40 27.87 -1.69 -21.39
N GLU A 41 27.70 -1.20 -22.62
CA GLU A 41 26.70 -1.73 -23.56
C GLU A 41 27.16 -2.93 -24.41
N ASP A 42 28.38 -3.46 -24.22
CA ASP A 42 28.92 -4.52 -25.11
C ASP A 42 29.43 -5.80 -24.41
N SER A 43 29.08 -6.04 -23.14
CA SER A 43 29.31 -7.36 -22.53
C SER A 43 28.45 -7.58 -21.28
N LEU A 44 27.16 -7.87 -21.49
CA LEU A 44 26.37 -8.55 -20.47
C LEU A 44 27.02 -9.90 -20.15
N PRO A 45 27.21 -10.28 -18.88
CA PRO A 45 27.53 -11.65 -18.54
C PRO A 45 26.30 -12.50 -18.84
N ASP A 46 26.33 -13.12 -20.02
CA ASP A 46 25.60 -14.31 -20.41
C ASP A 46 24.08 -14.27 -20.12
N GLU A 47 23.30 -13.77 -21.09
CA GLU A 47 21.84 -13.96 -21.14
C GLU A 47 21.44 -15.43 -20.89
N THR A 48 22.33 -16.39 -21.15
CA THR A 48 22.07 -17.81 -20.83
C THR A 48 21.94 -18.11 -19.34
N GLY A 49 22.44 -17.27 -18.43
CA GLY A 49 22.27 -17.45 -16.98
C GLY A 49 20.86 -17.08 -16.51
N ALA A 50 20.33 -15.95 -16.97
CA ALA A 50 18.94 -15.56 -16.75
C ALA A 50 17.99 -16.49 -17.53
N GLN A 51 18.32 -16.86 -18.77
CA GLN A 51 17.58 -17.88 -19.51
C GLN A 51 17.60 -19.22 -18.78
N ARG A 52 18.72 -19.69 -18.22
CA ARG A 52 18.79 -20.97 -17.48
C ARG A 52 17.96 -20.93 -16.20
N VAL A 53 18.05 -19.86 -15.42
CA VAL A 53 17.23 -19.70 -14.21
C VAL A 53 15.75 -19.58 -14.57
N VAL A 54 15.40 -18.85 -15.64
CA VAL A 54 14.02 -18.74 -16.15
C VAL A 54 13.56 -20.08 -16.72
N THR A 55 14.41 -20.82 -17.44
CA THR A 55 14.08 -22.12 -18.03
C THR A 55 13.91 -23.18 -16.95
N ASP A 56 14.76 -23.20 -15.91
CA ASP A 56 14.63 -24.08 -14.75
C ASP A 56 13.41 -23.74 -13.88
N VAL A 57 13.10 -22.45 -13.68
CA VAL A 57 11.91 -22.01 -12.95
C VAL A 57 10.64 -22.29 -13.76
N VAL A 58 10.64 -22.01 -15.06
CA VAL A 58 9.53 -22.32 -15.98
C VAL A 58 9.34 -23.83 -16.10
N LEU A 59 10.40 -24.64 -16.15
CA LEU A 59 10.32 -26.12 -16.12
C LEU A 59 9.75 -26.65 -14.81
N ARG A 60 10.16 -26.10 -13.66
CA ARG A 60 9.62 -26.50 -12.35
C ARG A 60 8.17 -26.07 -12.14
N MET A 61 7.76 -24.91 -12.66
CA MET A 61 6.38 -24.43 -12.53
C MET A 61 5.43 -25.06 -13.56
N SER A 62 5.94 -25.48 -14.71
CA SER A 62 5.18 -26.31 -15.67
C SER A 62 4.77 -27.67 -15.09
N GLN A 63 5.41 -28.10 -13.99
CA GLN A 63 5.08 -29.33 -13.27
C GLN A 63 4.12 -29.12 -12.09
N THR A 64 3.85 -27.87 -11.66
CA THR A 64 3.03 -27.61 -10.46
C THR A 64 1.73 -26.83 -10.68
N ASN A 65 1.52 -26.15 -11.82
CA ASN A 65 0.29 -25.38 -12.04
C ASN A 65 -0.42 -25.77 -13.34
N ALA A 66 -1.14 -26.88 -13.31
CA ALA A 66 -2.29 -27.10 -14.19
C ALA A 66 -3.51 -26.40 -13.56
N SER A 67 -3.63 -25.09 -13.76
CA SER A 67 -4.87 -24.35 -13.48
C SER A 67 -5.06 -23.29 -14.55
N ASN A 68 -5.37 -23.77 -15.76
CA ASN A 68 -5.90 -23.00 -16.88
C ASN A 68 -7.30 -22.49 -16.54
N SER A 69 -7.41 -21.51 -15.65
CA SER A 69 -8.71 -20.90 -15.27
C SER A 69 -8.77 -19.40 -15.56
N ILE A 70 -8.16 -18.97 -16.67
CA ILE A 70 -8.46 -17.66 -17.28
C ILE A 70 -8.74 -17.90 -18.76
N ALA A 71 -9.74 -18.76 -18.98
CA ALA A 71 -10.35 -19.01 -20.28
C ALA A 71 -11.76 -18.39 -20.32
N ARG A 72 -11.89 -17.12 -19.93
CA ARG A 72 -13.10 -16.32 -20.18
C ARG A 72 -12.86 -14.93 -20.76
N SER A 73 -11.63 -14.61 -21.18
CA SER A 73 -11.41 -13.51 -22.13
C SER A 73 -11.08 -14.09 -23.49
N ILE A 74 -11.93 -13.80 -24.47
CA ILE A 74 -11.82 -14.23 -25.88
C ILE A 74 -10.61 -13.54 -26.58
N MET A 75 -9.87 -12.69 -25.88
CA MET A 75 -8.73 -11.98 -26.45
C MET A 75 -7.43 -12.80 -26.40
N PRO A 76 -6.70 -12.93 -27.51
CA PRO A 76 -5.38 -13.56 -27.50
C PRO A 76 -4.41 -12.75 -26.64
N LEU A 77 -3.48 -13.44 -25.97
CA LEU A 77 -2.40 -12.78 -25.23
C LEU A 77 -1.55 -11.91 -26.18
N PRO A 78 -1.21 -10.67 -25.79
CA PRO A 78 -0.33 -9.80 -26.56
C PRO A 78 1.00 -10.45 -26.96
N SER A 79 1.53 -10.05 -28.12
CA SER A 79 2.78 -10.60 -28.68
C SER A 79 4.00 -10.31 -27.81
N ASP A 80 4.02 -9.20 -27.07
CA ASP A 80 5.09 -8.84 -26.15
C ASP A 80 5.13 -9.74 -24.89
N ILE A 81 4.00 -10.34 -24.50
CA ILE A 81 3.96 -11.39 -23.46
C ILE A 81 4.40 -12.73 -24.04
N THR A 82 3.84 -13.12 -25.18
CA THR A 82 4.05 -14.46 -25.76
C THR A 82 5.42 -14.62 -26.42
N GLY A 83 6.03 -13.53 -26.89
CA GLY A 83 7.33 -13.50 -27.56
C GLY A 83 8.53 -13.59 -26.62
N SER A 84 8.36 -13.44 -25.31
CA SER A 84 9.44 -13.52 -24.32
C SER A 84 9.10 -14.50 -23.20
N PRO A 85 9.90 -15.57 -22.99
CA PRO A 85 9.69 -16.52 -21.88
C PRO A 85 9.67 -15.83 -20.51
N LEU A 86 10.49 -14.79 -20.35
CA LEU A 86 10.53 -13.98 -19.13
C LEU A 86 9.23 -13.20 -18.94
N ASN A 87 8.73 -12.50 -19.97
CA ASN A 87 7.48 -11.76 -19.86
C ASN A 87 6.29 -12.71 -19.65
N LYS A 88 6.30 -13.89 -20.25
CA LYS A 88 5.30 -14.94 -20.00
C LYS A 88 5.31 -15.42 -18.55
N PHE A 89 6.49 -15.64 -17.97
CA PHE A 89 6.65 -15.97 -16.56
C PHE A 89 6.11 -14.85 -15.66
N LEU A 90 6.55 -13.60 -15.90
CA LEU A 90 6.11 -12.44 -15.13
C LEU A 90 4.60 -12.20 -15.24
N TRP A 91 4.02 -12.46 -16.41
CA TRP A 91 2.57 -12.41 -16.62
C TRP A 91 1.83 -13.46 -15.77
N SER A 92 2.27 -14.72 -15.79
CA SER A 92 1.70 -15.76 -14.94
C SER A 92 1.82 -15.38 -13.46
N TYR A 93 2.99 -14.87 -13.06
CA TYR A 93 3.22 -14.43 -11.69
C TYR A 93 2.30 -13.26 -11.29
N PHE A 94 2.11 -12.27 -12.16
CA PHE A 94 1.17 -11.17 -11.94
C PHE A 94 -0.22 -11.70 -11.60
N VAL A 95 -0.70 -12.56 -12.49
CA VAL A 95 -2.07 -13.04 -12.49
C VAL A 95 -2.34 -14.03 -11.36
N ASP A 96 -1.36 -14.86 -10.99
CA ASP A 96 -1.53 -15.92 -9.99
C ASP A 96 -1.09 -15.53 -8.58
N ARG A 97 -0.23 -14.52 -8.44
CA ARG A 97 0.35 -14.11 -7.15
C ARG A 97 0.29 -12.61 -6.93
N GLY A 98 0.59 -11.80 -7.95
CA GLY A 98 0.58 -10.33 -7.83
C GLY A 98 -0.80 -9.75 -7.52
N THR A 99 -1.87 -10.33 -8.07
CA THR A 99 -3.24 -9.90 -7.81
C THR A 99 -3.80 -10.43 -6.47
N GLU A 100 -3.26 -11.53 -5.97
CA GLU A 100 -3.67 -12.16 -4.72
C GLU A 100 -3.29 -11.33 -3.48
N MET A 101 -2.32 -10.42 -3.60
CA MET A 101 -1.93 -9.52 -2.51
C MET A 101 -3.03 -8.52 -2.12
N PHE A 102 -3.99 -8.27 -3.03
CA PHE A 102 -5.13 -7.37 -2.78
C PHE A 102 -6.34 -8.10 -2.16
N GLN A 103 -6.43 -9.42 -2.32
CA GLN A 103 -7.55 -10.20 -1.78
C GLN A 103 -7.28 -10.55 -0.32
N CYS A 104 -8.16 -10.07 0.57
CA CYS A 104 -7.97 -10.16 2.01
C CYS A 104 -9.08 -10.97 2.72
N TRP A 105 -9.80 -11.81 1.99
CA TRP A 105 -10.78 -12.77 2.52
C TRP A 105 -10.69 -14.10 1.77
N ASP A 106 -11.00 -15.18 2.48
CA ASP A 106 -10.96 -16.54 1.95
C ASP A 106 -12.32 -16.95 1.40
N PRO A 107 -12.44 -17.21 0.08
CA PRO A 107 -13.73 -17.57 -0.49
C PRO A 107 -14.33 -18.86 0.03
N ASP A 108 -13.48 -19.81 0.44
CA ASP A 108 -13.92 -21.10 0.98
C ASP A 108 -14.61 -20.98 2.34
N THR A 109 -14.46 -19.83 3.01
CA THR A 109 -14.97 -19.58 4.36
C THR A 109 -16.24 -18.73 4.39
N THR A 110 -16.70 -18.22 3.24
CA THR A 110 -17.84 -17.31 3.17
C THR A 110 -19.20 -18.01 3.14
N GLY A 111 -19.22 -19.33 2.96
CA GLY A 111 -20.46 -20.11 2.87
C GLY A 111 -21.25 -19.87 1.58
N PHE A 112 -20.67 -19.20 0.58
CA PHE A 112 -21.30 -19.01 -0.73
C PHE A 112 -21.34 -20.32 -1.52
N LEU A 113 -22.45 -20.56 -2.23
CA LEU A 113 -22.62 -21.75 -3.08
C LEU A 113 -21.67 -21.76 -4.28
N GLU A 114 -21.32 -20.57 -4.78
CA GLU A 114 -20.32 -20.36 -5.83
C GLU A 114 -19.33 -19.31 -5.35
N CYS A 115 -18.05 -19.66 -5.32
CA CYS A 115 -16.97 -18.73 -5.00
C CYS A 115 -16.91 -17.61 -6.06
N PRO A 116 -17.15 -16.33 -5.70
CA PRO A 116 -16.99 -15.25 -6.66
C PRO A 116 -15.52 -15.17 -7.10
N PRO A 117 -15.25 -14.88 -8.38
CA PRO A 117 -13.88 -14.74 -8.87
C PRO A 117 -13.20 -13.55 -8.16
N ASN A 118 -11.87 -13.63 -7.99
CA ASN A 118 -11.10 -12.50 -7.48
C ASN A 118 -11.26 -11.29 -8.44
N PRO A 119 -11.84 -10.17 -7.97
CA PRO A 119 -12.13 -9.01 -8.82
C PRO A 119 -10.84 -8.35 -9.33
N TYR A 120 -9.80 -8.25 -8.49
CA TYR A 120 -8.50 -7.71 -8.89
C TYR A 120 -7.86 -8.55 -10.00
N ARG A 121 -7.96 -9.87 -9.90
CA ARG A 121 -7.41 -10.79 -10.91
C ARG A 121 -8.09 -10.58 -12.25
N THR A 122 -9.41 -10.53 -12.26
CA THR A 122 -10.21 -10.40 -13.49
C THR A 122 -10.02 -9.02 -14.12
N VAL A 123 -10.18 -7.97 -13.33
CA VAL A 123 -10.10 -6.57 -13.79
C VAL A 123 -8.69 -6.20 -14.23
N LEU A 124 -7.68 -6.36 -13.36
CA LEU A 124 -6.33 -5.89 -13.67
C LEU A 124 -5.70 -6.67 -14.81
N ALA A 125 -5.94 -8.00 -14.91
CA ALA A 125 -5.48 -8.78 -16.05
C ALA A 125 -6.17 -8.35 -17.35
N SER A 126 -7.49 -8.11 -17.31
CA SER A 126 -8.23 -7.61 -18.47
C SER A 126 -7.75 -6.23 -18.94
N MET A 127 -7.45 -5.32 -18.00
CA MET A 127 -6.86 -4.02 -18.32
C MET A 127 -5.46 -4.17 -18.94
N ALA A 128 -4.60 -5.00 -18.35
CA ALA A 128 -3.24 -5.23 -18.85
C ALA A 128 -3.20 -5.90 -20.23
N ILE A 129 -4.17 -6.77 -20.56
CA ILE A 129 -4.26 -7.33 -21.92
C ILE A 129 -4.54 -6.22 -22.95
N ARG A 130 -5.41 -5.26 -22.61
CA ARG A 130 -5.87 -4.20 -23.52
C ARG A 130 -4.93 -3.00 -23.60
N SER A 131 -4.24 -2.68 -22.51
CA SER A 131 -3.48 -1.44 -22.37
C SER A 131 -1.99 -1.72 -22.15
N LEU A 132 -1.15 -1.24 -23.07
CA LEU A 132 0.30 -1.37 -22.98
C LEU A 132 0.90 -0.77 -21.68
N PRO A 133 0.57 0.48 -21.27
CA PRO A 133 1.13 1.04 -20.04
C PRO A 133 0.76 0.22 -18.80
N VAL A 134 -0.52 -0.20 -18.67
CA VAL A 134 -0.97 -1.07 -17.57
C VAL A 134 -0.23 -2.41 -17.59
N ARG A 135 -0.03 -3.00 -18.78
CA ARG A 135 0.69 -4.25 -18.94
C ARG A 135 2.13 -4.17 -18.44
N LEU A 136 2.84 -3.13 -18.86
CA LEU A 136 4.23 -2.92 -18.46
C LEU A 136 4.33 -2.69 -16.95
N ALA A 137 3.39 -1.93 -16.35
CA ALA A 137 3.31 -1.74 -14.91
C ALA A 137 3.04 -3.05 -14.15
N ALA A 138 2.12 -3.89 -14.65
CA ALA A 138 1.83 -5.21 -14.08
C ALA A 138 3.04 -6.16 -14.12
N LEU A 139 3.79 -6.15 -15.23
CA LEU A 139 5.03 -6.91 -15.36
C LEU A 139 6.13 -6.34 -14.45
N ALA A 140 6.23 -5.02 -14.31
CA ALA A 140 7.16 -4.36 -13.40
C ALA A 140 6.88 -4.78 -11.95
N LEU A 141 5.62 -4.73 -11.53
CA LEU A 141 5.18 -5.20 -10.21
C LEU A 141 5.51 -6.66 -9.96
N SER A 142 5.30 -7.51 -10.96
CA SER A 142 5.61 -8.94 -10.83
C SER A 142 7.10 -9.21 -10.72
N ALA A 143 7.91 -8.47 -11.50
CA ALA A 143 9.36 -8.55 -11.41
C ALA A 143 9.85 -8.06 -10.05
N PHE A 144 9.28 -6.97 -9.53
CA PHE A 144 9.56 -6.44 -8.21
C PHE A 144 9.26 -7.45 -7.10
N LEU A 145 8.01 -7.94 -7.05
CA LEU A 145 7.55 -8.87 -6.02
C LEU A 145 8.33 -10.18 -6.06
N TYR A 146 8.58 -10.73 -7.25
CA TYR A 146 9.37 -11.95 -7.38
C TYR A 146 10.84 -11.72 -7.00
N GLY A 147 11.43 -10.60 -7.45
CA GLY A 147 12.80 -10.23 -7.10
C GLY A 147 12.99 -10.11 -5.60
N MET A 148 12.00 -9.53 -4.92
CA MET A 148 11.97 -9.42 -3.46
C MET A 148 11.86 -10.77 -2.76
N ASN A 149 10.89 -11.58 -3.15
CA ASN A 149 10.66 -12.89 -2.53
C ASN A 149 11.81 -13.87 -2.77
N SER A 150 12.48 -13.77 -3.92
CA SER A 150 13.56 -14.69 -4.32
C SER A 150 14.97 -14.18 -4.00
N GLY A 151 15.11 -12.92 -3.57
CA GLY A 151 16.41 -12.27 -3.34
C GLY A 151 17.26 -12.17 -4.62
N LYS A 152 16.65 -12.05 -5.80
CA LYS A 152 17.34 -12.04 -7.10
C LYS A 152 17.43 -10.61 -7.67
N PRO A 153 18.60 -9.95 -7.63
CA PRO A 153 18.74 -8.55 -8.05
C PRO A 153 18.37 -8.29 -9.52
N LEU A 154 18.56 -9.27 -10.40
CA LEU A 154 18.21 -9.17 -11.82
C LEU A 154 16.73 -8.87 -12.04
N PHE A 155 15.85 -9.39 -11.18
CA PHE A 155 14.41 -9.12 -11.28
C PHE A 155 14.06 -7.72 -10.79
N ILE A 156 14.81 -7.18 -9.81
CA ILE A 156 14.67 -5.79 -9.38
C ILE A 156 15.10 -4.83 -10.50
N GLN A 157 16.24 -5.08 -11.13
CA GLN A 157 16.68 -4.30 -12.31
C GLN A 157 15.66 -4.38 -13.46
N ARG A 158 15.09 -5.57 -13.69
CA ARG A 158 14.03 -5.76 -14.68
C ARG A 158 12.77 -4.96 -14.32
N ALA A 159 12.41 -4.91 -13.04
CA ALA A 159 11.29 -4.11 -12.56
C ALA A 159 11.51 -2.62 -12.87
N SER A 160 12.67 -2.06 -12.57
CA SER A 160 13.02 -0.66 -12.88
C SER A 160 12.93 -0.36 -14.37
N ARG A 161 13.44 -1.26 -15.24
CA ARG A 161 13.34 -1.08 -16.70
C ARG A 161 11.88 -1.10 -17.18
N LEU A 162 11.08 -2.05 -16.71
CA LEU A 162 9.67 -2.15 -17.09
C LEU A 162 8.85 -0.97 -16.54
N TRP A 163 9.19 -0.49 -15.34
CA TRP A 163 8.63 0.72 -14.76
C TRP A 163 8.87 1.91 -15.68
N HIS A 164 10.11 2.11 -16.12
CA HIS A 164 10.45 3.22 -17.01
C HIS A 164 9.72 3.12 -18.37
N GLN A 165 9.69 1.92 -18.96
CA GLN A 165 8.94 1.66 -20.20
C GLN A 165 7.43 1.93 -20.04
N SER A 166 6.85 1.60 -18.89
CA SER A 166 5.45 1.88 -18.58
C SER A 166 5.19 3.39 -18.48
N SER A 167 6.06 4.14 -17.80
CA SER A 167 5.98 5.60 -17.67
C SER A 167 6.06 6.30 -19.04
N LEU A 168 6.94 5.83 -19.92
CA LEU A 168 7.01 6.32 -21.31
C LEU A 168 5.73 6.00 -22.09
N ALA A 169 5.27 4.75 -22.06
CA ALA A 169 4.05 4.34 -22.75
C ALA A 169 2.80 5.08 -22.24
N LEU A 170 2.77 5.42 -20.95
CA LEU A 170 1.70 6.22 -20.35
C LEU A 170 1.71 7.64 -20.90
N SER A 171 2.89 8.24 -21.00
CA SER A 171 3.09 9.59 -21.55
C SER A 171 2.67 9.66 -23.03
N ASP A 172 3.03 8.64 -23.81
CA ASP A 172 2.66 8.53 -25.23
C ASP A 172 1.14 8.35 -25.39
N ALA A 173 0.51 7.49 -24.58
CA ALA A 173 -0.92 7.23 -24.65
C ALA A 173 -1.77 8.47 -24.36
N GLN A 174 -1.31 9.33 -23.45
CA GLN A 174 -1.98 10.58 -23.07
C GLN A 174 -2.00 11.61 -24.20
N SER A 175 -0.97 11.64 -25.07
CA SER A 175 -0.92 12.54 -26.22
C SER A 175 -1.99 12.23 -27.29
N VAL A 176 -2.52 11.00 -27.30
CA VAL A 176 -3.41 10.48 -28.37
C VAL A 176 -4.88 10.36 -27.92
N HIS A 177 -5.17 10.23 -26.61
CA HIS A 177 -6.49 9.79 -26.11
C HIS A 177 -7.20 10.76 -25.14
N SER A 178 -6.92 12.08 -25.21
CA SER A 178 -7.58 13.05 -24.34
C SER A 178 -9.12 12.93 -24.39
N GLY A 179 -9.74 12.59 -23.25
CA GLY A 179 -11.20 12.62 -23.05
C GLY A 179 -11.97 11.30 -23.03
N LYS A 180 -11.36 10.13 -23.27
CA LYS A 180 -12.06 8.84 -23.09
C LYS A 180 -11.94 8.34 -21.65
N THR A 181 -13.07 8.04 -20.99
CA THR A 181 -13.11 7.54 -19.60
C THR A 181 -12.27 6.27 -19.40
N GLN A 182 -12.33 5.33 -20.34
CA GLN A 182 -11.47 4.13 -20.32
C GLN A 182 -9.98 4.46 -20.25
N SER A 183 -9.52 5.50 -20.97
CA SER A 183 -8.12 5.94 -20.95
C SER A 183 -7.71 6.54 -19.60
N LEU A 184 -8.66 7.13 -18.86
CA LEU A 184 -8.43 7.70 -17.53
C LEU A 184 -8.33 6.61 -16.46
N VAL A 185 -9.21 5.60 -16.51
CA VAL A 185 -9.12 4.42 -15.62
C VAL A 185 -7.79 3.70 -15.82
N GLU A 186 -7.36 3.53 -17.08
CA GLU A 186 -6.06 2.92 -17.40
C GLU A 186 -4.88 3.78 -16.94
N THR A 187 -4.98 5.11 -17.02
CA THR A 187 -3.98 6.03 -16.47
C THR A 187 -3.86 5.86 -14.96
N ALA A 188 -4.99 5.87 -14.25
CA ALA A 188 -5.02 5.69 -12.81
C ALA A 188 -4.48 4.32 -12.40
N ALA A 189 -4.91 3.23 -13.05
CA ALA A 189 -4.41 1.89 -12.78
C ALA A 189 -2.90 1.77 -13.03
N THR A 190 -2.39 2.35 -14.13
CA THR A 190 -0.95 2.35 -14.41
C THR A 190 -0.20 3.08 -13.31
N ALA A 191 -0.61 4.30 -12.97
CA ALA A 191 0.05 5.10 -11.95
C ALA A 191 0.04 4.40 -10.58
N LEU A 192 -1.09 3.79 -10.20
CA LEU A 192 -1.21 3.02 -8.97
C LEU A 192 -0.32 1.77 -9.00
N LEU A 193 -0.25 1.01 -10.09
CA LEU A 193 0.64 -0.16 -10.17
C LEU A 193 2.12 0.23 -10.11
N LEU A 194 2.51 1.35 -10.73
CA LEU A 194 3.88 1.87 -10.67
C LEU A 194 4.25 2.38 -9.28
N LEU A 195 3.28 2.96 -8.55
CA LEU A 195 3.44 3.37 -7.16
C LEU A 195 3.82 2.18 -6.26
N LEU A 196 3.42 0.97 -6.64
CA LEU A 196 3.68 -0.26 -5.87
C LEU A 196 5.08 -0.82 -6.09
N VAL A 197 5.73 -0.38 -7.17
CA VAL A 197 7.07 -0.80 -7.57
C VAL A 197 8.10 0.20 -7.07
N ASP A 198 7.82 1.49 -7.24
CA ASP A 198 8.73 2.57 -6.85
C ASP A 198 8.01 3.65 -6.05
N SER A 199 8.32 3.64 -4.76
CA SER A 199 7.89 4.54 -3.72
C SER A 199 8.75 5.82 -3.62
N HIS A 200 9.67 6.08 -4.54
CA HIS A 200 10.31 7.40 -4.64
C HIS A 200 9.54 8.38 -5.54
N ALA A 201 8.76 7.86 -6.50
CA ALA A 201 7.95 8.67 -7.42
C ALA A 201 6.52 8.96 -6.91
N GLU A 202 6.27 8.74 -5.62
CA GLU A 202 4.93 8.62 -5.04
C GLU A 202 4.04 9.86 -5.18
N SER A 203 4.60 11.04 -4.89
CA SER A 203 3.82 12.28 -4.89
C SER A 203 3.21 12.52 -6.27
N ASN A 204 3.97 12.20 -7.32
CA ASN A 204 3.56 12.43 -8.70
C ASN A 204 2.61 11.35 -9.19
N LEU A 205 2.88 10.08 -8.86
CA LEU A 205 2.04 8.96 -9.28
C LEU A 205 0.66 8.96 -8.60
N LEU A 206 0.62 9.20 -7.29
CA LEU A 206 -0.64 9.28 -6.55
C LEU A 206 -1.46 10.51 -7.00
N ALA A 207 -0.81 11.67 -7.19
CA ALA A 207 -1.47 12.85 -7.73
C ALA A 207 -2.00 12.64 -9.17
N LEU A 208 -1.26 11.91 -10.01
CA LEU A 208 -1.69 11.56 -11.37
C LEU A 208 -2.90 10.63 -11.34
N ALA A 209 -2.87 9.57 -10.52
CA ALA A 209 -3.99 8.65 -10.37
C ALA A 209 -5.25 9.39 -9.88
N ARG A 210 -5.09 10.24 -8.87
CA ARG A 210 -6.16 11.08 -8.33
C ARG A 210 -6.74 12.01 -9.38
N SER A 211 -5.89 12.75 -10.10
CA SER A 211 -6.33 13.69 -11.13
C SER A 211 -7.09 12.99 -12.25
N ALA A 212 -6.64 11.81 -12.68
CA ALA A 212 -7.33 10.99 -13.67
C ALA A 212 -8.73 10.57 -13.19
N VAL A 213 -8.85 10.11 -11.93
CA VAL A 213 -10.12 9.71 -11.33
C VAL A 213 -11.06 10.90 -11.15
N THR A 214 -10.58 12.03 -10.59
CA THR A 214 -11.39 13.24 -10.41
C THR A 214 -11.92 13.76 -11.75
N TYR A 215 -11.09 13.75 -12.79
CA TYR A 215 -11.52 14.16 -14.12
C TYR A 215 -12.57 13.21 -14.71
N MET A 216 -12.38 11.90 -14.53
CA MET A 216 -13.36 10.89 -14.96
C MET A 216 -14.72 11.05 -14.28
N ILE A 217 -14.74 11.21 -12.95
CA ILE A 217 -15.97 11.39 -12.17
C ILE A 217 -16.74 12.62 -12.64
N LYS A 218 -16.04 13.69 -13.03
CA LYS A 218 -16.69 14.87 -13.60
C LYS A 218 -17.23 14.66 -15.01
N LEU A 219 -16.56 13.87 -15.85
CA LEU A 219 -17.03 13.57 -17.20
C LEU A 219 -18.29 12.69 -17.21
N GLN A 220 -18.35 11.69 -16.33
CA GLN A 220 -19.47 10.74 -16.24
C GLN A 220 -20.59 11.21 -15.30
N GLY A 221 -20.31 12.20 -14.45
CA GLY A 221 -21.16 12.51 -13.29
C GLY A 221 -21.09 11.40 -12.24
N HIS A 222 -21.94 11.47 -11.21
CA HIS A 222 -22.09 10.41 -10.20
C HIS A 222 -22.91 9.21 -10.71
N GLY A 223 -22.78 8.86 -11.99
CA GLY A 223 -23.43 7.72 -12.63
C GLY A 223 -22.89 6.38 -12.14
N GLN A 224 -23.46 5.27 -12.63
CA GLN A 224 -22.95 3.93 -12.32
C GLN A 224 -21.58 3.73 -12.98
N PHE A 225 -20.57 3.47 -12.16
CA PHE A 225 -19.25 3.04 -12.58
C PHE A 225 -19.23 1.53 -12.84
N ASP A 226 -18.36 1.08 -13.74
CA ASP A 226 -18.17 -0.34 -14.01
C ASP A 226 -17.24 -0.99 -12.99
N GLU A 227 -17.19 -2.33 -12.95
CA GLU A 227 -16.31 -3.11 -12.07
C GLU A 227 -14.83 -2.70 -12.22
N THR A 228 -14.42 -2.31 -13.43
CA THR A 228 -13.07 -1.80 -13.72
C THR A 228 -12.74 -0.58 -12.86
N SER A 229 -13.64 0.40 -12.88
CA SER A 229 -13.49 1.66 -12.16
C SER A 229 -13.52 1.45 -10.64
N GLU A 230 -14.38 0.55 -10.13
CA GLU A 230 -14.49 0.26 -8.69
C GLU A 230 -13.18 -0.31 -8.12
N VAL A 231 -12.55 -1.27 -8.80
CA VAL A 231 -11.27 -1.85 -8.37
C VAL A 231 -10.17 -0.78 -8.34
N VAL A 232 -10.12 0.10 -9.34
CA VAL A 232 -9.12 1.18 -9.40
C VAL A 232 -9.38 2.24 -8.32
N PHE A 233 -10.64 2.60 -8.08
CA PHE A 233 -11.02 3.54 -7.01
C PHE A 233 -10.71 2.99 -5.64
N HIS A 234 -10.93 1.70 -5.43
CA HIS A 234 -10.52 1.02 -4.20
C HIS A 234 -9.03 1.17 -3.95
N ILE A 235 -8.18 0.81 -4.93
CA ILE A 235 -6.72 0.90 -4.79
C ILE A 235 -6.30 2.36 -4.53
N LEU A 236 -6.89 3.32 -5.25
CA LEU A 236 -6.63 4.75 -5.03
C LEU A 236 -6.99 5.19 -3.61
N ARG A 237 -8.23 4.97 -3.16
CA ARG A 237 -8.69 5.41 -1.83
C ARG A 237 -7.90 4.75 -0.72
N TRP A 238 -7.60 3.46 -0.84
CA TRP A 238 -6.74 2.78 0.12
C TRP A 238 -5.33 3.38 0.15
N ALA A 239 -4.80 3.75 -1.01
CA ALA A 239 -3.53 4.46 -1.08
C ALA A 239 -3.61 5.80 -0.34
N GLU A 240 -4.60 6.64 -0.66
CA GLU A 240 -4.83 7.94 0.00
C GLU A 240 -4.97 7.82 1.52
N ILE A 241 -5.76 6.85 2.01
CA ILE A 241 -5.93 6.59 3.44
C ILE A 241 -4.58 6.25 4.08
N SER A 242 -3.85 5.31 3.49
CA SER A 242 -2.59 4.82 4.04
C SER A 242 -1.53 5.92 4.09
N TRP A 243 -1.45 6.73 3.02
CA TRP A 243 -0.51 7.84 2.91
C TRP A 243 -0.87 9.01 3.81
N GLY A 244 -2.15 9.42 3.83
CA GLY A 244 -2.64 10.48 4.70
C GLY A 244 -2.47 10.16 6.18
N CYS A 245 -2.65 8.89 6.56
CA CYS A 245 -2.44 8.40 7.93
C CYS A 245 -1.00 7.99 8.24
N SER A 246 -0.06 8.13 7.31
CA SER A 246 1.33 7.76 7.51
C SER A 246 2.10 8.77 8.37
N LEU A 247 3.33 8.42 8.73
CA LEU A 247 4.25 9.36 9.37
C LEU A 247 4.91 10.31 8.38
N ARG A 248 4.69 10.19 7.07
CA ARG A 248 5.25 11.11 6.07
C ARG A 248 4.42 12.39 5.98
N THR A 249 5.09 13.46 5.55
CA THR A 249 4.40 14.67 5.12
C THR A 249 4.22 14.55 3.62
N ILE A 250 2.98 14.62 3.16
CA ILE A 250 2.67 14.57 1.74
C ILE A 250 1.80 15.76 1.34
N GLN A 251 1.90 16.14 0.07
CA GLN A 251 0.94 17.06 -0.52
C GLN A 251 -0.36 16.30 -0.77
N LEU A 252 -1.34 16.57 0.09
CA LEU A 252 -2.69 16.09 -0.10
C LEU A 252 -3.46 16.95 -1.10
N PRO A 253 -4.50 16.37 -1.72
CA PRO A 253 -5.33 17.09 -2.65
C PRO A 253 -6.07 18.25 -1.98
N GLY A 254 -6.47 19.21 -2.80
CA GLY A 254 -7.40 20.24 -2.36
C GLY A 254 -8.73 19.61 -1.89
N ARG A 255 -9.47 20.30 -1.01
CA ARG A 255 -10.75 19.80 -0.46
C ARG A 255 -11.74 19.32 -1.54
N HIS A 256 -11.76 19.98 -2.70
CA HIS A 256 -12.62 19.63 -3.82
C HIS A 256 -12.25 18.30 -4.48
N GLU A 257 -10.96 18.06 -4.67
CA GLU A 257 -10.44 16.81 -5.24
C GLU A 257 -10.63 15.65 -4.26
N ASN A 258 -10.43 15.89 -2.96
CA ASN A 258 -10.68 14.89 -1.92
C ASN A 258 -12.16 14.46 -1.90
N ARG A 259 -13.08 15.43 -1.99
CA ARG A 259 -14.52 15.13 -2.10
C ARG A 259 -14.89 14.38 -3.37
N ALA A 260 -14.17 14.61 -4.46
CA ALA A 260 -14.44 13.92 -5.72
C ALA A 260 -14.12 12.43 -5.65
N ILE A 261 -13.18 12.03 -4.78
CA ILE A 261 -12.80 10.62 -4.60
C ILE A 261 -13.48 9.97 -3.39
N GLU A 262 -14.42 10.64 -2.71
CA GLU A 262 -15.18 10.03 -1.62
C GLU A 262 -15.97 8.81 -2.12
N PHE A 263 -16.21 7.85 -1.22
CA PHE A 263 -17.05 6.70 -1.45
C PHE A 263 -18.52 7.10 -1.36
N HIS A 264 -19.24 7.01 -2.47
CA HIS A 264 -20.64 7.40 -2.57
C HIS A 264 -21.61 6.24 -2.35
N GLY A 265 -22.82 6.53 -1.86
CA GLY A 265 -23.84 5.51 -1.60
C GLY A 265 -24.33 4.77 -2.85
N THR A 266 -24.19 5.36 -4.03
CA THR A 266 -24.46 4.68 -5.31
C THR A 266 -23.47 3.54 -5.56
N GLU A 267 -22.21 3.69 -5.13
CA GLU A 267 -21.20 2.64 -5.23
C GLU A 267 -21.56 1.45 -4.34
N LEU A 268 -22.13 1.68 -3.16
CA LEU A 268 -22.59 0.58 -2.30
C LEU A 268 -23.65 -0.29 -2.98
N GLN A 269 -24.48 0.28 -3.86
CA GLN A 269 -25.52 -0.44 -4.60
C GLN A 269 -24.99 -1.16 -5.84
N THR A 270 -23.86 -0.71 -6.40
CA THR A 270 -23.20 -1.34 -7.57
C THR A 270 -22.18 -2.40 -7.16
N ASN A 271 -21.68 -2.33 -5.93
CA ASN A 271 -20.60 -3.19 -5.46
C ASN A 271 -20.99 -4.67 -5.49
N LEU A 272 -20.15 -5.42 -6.21
CA LEU A 272 -19.79 -6.82 -6.01
C LEU A 272 -20.94 -7.71 -5.55
N THR A 273 -21.49 -8.50 -6.48
CA THR A 273 -22.46 -9.61 -6.33
C THR A 273 -23.41 -9.50 -5.13
N SER A 274 -24.73 -9.58 -5.36
CA SER A 274 -25.77 -9.59 -4.30
C SER A 274 -25.51 -10.54 -3.12
N GLN A 275 -24.63 -11.52 -3.27
CA GLN A 275 -24.07 -12.38 -2.22
C GLN A 275 -23.46 -11.62 -1.03
N PHE A 276 -22.85 -10.44 -1.24
CA PHE A 276 -22.26 -9.62 -0.16
C PHE A 276 -23.24 -8.64 0.50
N SER A 277 -24.51 -8.60 0.07
CA SER A 277 -25.49 -7.62 0.57
C SER A 277 -25.79 -7.73 2.07
N SER A 278 -25.48 -8.87 2.69
CA SER A 278 -25.65 -9.11 4.12
C SER A 278 -24.43 -8.75 4.97
N TRP A 279 -23.31 -8.37 4.34
CA TRP A 279 -22.07 -8.02 5.03
C TRP A 279 -22.06 -6.54 5.40
N VAL A 280 -21.55 -6.23 6.58
CA VAL A 280 -21.18 -4.86 6.98
C VAL A 280 -19.80 -4.53 6.43
N ILE A 281 -18.90 -5.52 6.49
CA ILE A 281 -17.53 -5.45 5.98
C ILE A 281 -17.55 -5.44 4.45
N HIS A 282 -16.91 -4.43 3.86
CA HIS A 282 -16.81 -4.32 2.41
C HIS A 282 -15.80 -5.34 1.86
N PRO A 283 -16.13 -6.14 0.83
CA PRO A 283 -15.28 -7.24 0.35
C PRO A 283 -13.92 -6.79 -0.24
N LEU A 284 -13.82 -5.58 -0.79
CA LEU A 284 -12.54 -5.00 -1.22
C LEU A 284 -11.71 -4.43 -0.06
N TYR A 285 -12.30 -3.51 0.72
CA TYR A 285 -11.58 -2.81 1.79
C TYR A 285 -11.30 -3.70 3.00
N THR A 286 -12.09 -4.75 3.23
CA THR A 286 -12.03 -5.66 4.39
C THR A 286 -12.20 -4.98 5.75
N PHE A 287 -12.88 -3.83 5.73
CA PHE A 287 -13.47 -3.17 6.89
C PHE A 287 -14.80 -2.53 6.47
N SER A 288 -15.55 -2.00 7.44
CA SER A 288 -16.84 -1.36 7.17
C SER A 288 -16.71 -0.22 6.15
N HIS A 289 -17.56 -0.25 5.12
CA HIS A 289 -17.61 0.82 4.12
C HIS A 289 -17.90 2.20 4.75
N ARG A 290 -18.53 2.22 5.93
CA ARG A 290 -18.85 3.46 6.66
C ARG A 290 -17.61 4.19 7.16
N TRP A 291 -16.46 3.52 7.24
CA TRP A 291 -15.20 4.13 7.68
C TRP A 291 -14.34 4.67 6.54
N ILE A 292 -14.66 4.39 5.27
CA ILE A 292 -13.84 4.84 4.13
C ILE A 292 -13.73 6.37 4.10
N ASN A 293 -14.86 7.08 4.13
CA ASN A 293 -14.87 8.54 4.09
C ASN A 293 -14.32 9.19 5.37
N PRO A 294 -14.67 8.69 6.58
CA PRO A 294 -14.00 9.14 7.81
C PRO A 294 -12.48 8.96 7.77
N LEU A 295 -11.96 7.84 7.25
CA LEU A 295 -10.52 7.61 7.13
C LEU A 295 -9.85 8.56 6.13
N LEU A 296 -10.47 8.81 4.98
CA LEU A 296 -9.99 9.83 4.02
C LEU A 296 -9.93 11.22 4.68
N SER A 297 -10.96 11.57 5.46
CA SER A 297 -11.02 12.85 6.17
C SER A 297 -9.99 12.94 7.29
N LEU A 298 -9.78 11.85 8.04
CA LEU A 298 -8.77 11.74 9.09
C LEU A 298 -7.37 11.92 8.50
N GLY A 299 -7.04 11.20 7.43
CA GLY A 299 -5.77 11.35 6.73
C GLY A 299 -5.50 12.80 6.33
N ARG A 300 -6.54 13.51 5.84
CA ARG A 300 -6.42 14.94 5.54
C ARG A 300 -6.16 15.81 6.75
N LEU A 301 -6.95 15.67 7.80
CA LEU A 301 -6.78 16.44 9.02
C LEU A 301 -5.39 16.27 9.63
N LEU A 302 -4.84 15.06 9.59
CA LEU A 302 -3.49 14.75 10.07
C LEU A 302 -2.41 15.46 9.23
N GLN A 303 -2.54 15.48 7.91
CA GLN A 303 -1.57 16.17 7.05
C GLN A 303 -1.70 17.70 7.12
N ASP A 304 -2.91 18.25 7.20
CA ASP A 304 -3.16 19.69 7.42
C ASP A 304 -2.52 20.16 8.74
N ARG A 305 -2.58 19.31 9.76
CA ARG A 305 -1.93 19.54 11.05
C ARG A 305 -0.41 19.47 10.94
N LYS A 306 0.11 18.47 10.22
CA LYS A 306 1.56 18.25 10.06
C LYS A 306 2.24 19.32 9.20
N SER A 307 1.57 19.83 8.18
CA SER A 307 2.05 20.91 7.31
C SER A 307 1.99 22.29 7.98
N GLY A 308 1.34 22.39 9.15
CA GLY A 308 1.11 23.64 9.87
C GLY A 308 -0.02 24.47 9.30
N GLU A 309 -0.77 23.97 8.31
CA GLU A 309 -1.93 24.64 7.70
C GLU A 309 -2.96 25.03 8.76
N ALA A 310 -3.24 24.09 9.68
CA ALA A 310 -4.17 24.28 10.79
C ALA A 310 -3.77 25.42 11.75
N THR A 311 -2.48 25.77 11.79
CA THR A 311 -1.93 26.77 12.72
C THR A 311 -1.58 28.11 12.04
N LYS A 312 -1.91 28.28 10.76
CA LYS A 312 -1.57 29.51 10.00
C LYS A 312 -2.29 30.75 10.50
N SER A 313 -3.52 30.60 10.99
CA SER A 313 -4.31 31.69 11.56
C SER A 313 -5.28 31.18 12.63
N PRO A 314 -5.80 32.05 13.51
CA PRO A 314 -6.83 31.67 14.47
C PRO A 314 -8.08 31.08 13.80
N GLU A 315 -8.50 31.63 12.66
CA GLU A 315 -9.66 31.13 11.90
C GLU A 315 -9.39 29.76 11.29
N ALA A 316 -8.14 29.50 10.83
CA ALA A 316 -7.75 28.20 10.32
C ALA A 316 -7.76 27.12 11.42
N MET A 317 -7.37 27.50 12.64
CA MET A 317 -7.40 26.62 13.81
C MET A 317 -8.83 26.31 14.24
N GLU A 318 -9.70 27.32 14.31
CA GLU A 318 -11.13 27.13 14.62
C GLU A 318 -11.82 26.24 13.57
N ALA A 319 -11.58 26.49 12.28
CA ALA A 319 -12.11 25.66 11.19
C ALA A 319 -11.58 24.21 11.23
N TRP A 320 -10.32 24.02 11.65
CA TRP A 320 -9.75 22.69 11.85
C TRP A 320 -10.40 21.97 13.03
N ASP A 321 -10.64 22.66 14.16
CA ASP A 321 -11.27 22.10 15.34
C ASP A 321 -12.74 21.71 15.09
N GLU A 322 -13.50 22.54 14.37
CA GLU A 322 -14.86 22.23 13.92
C GLU A 322 -14.88 20.96 13.06
N GLU A 323 -13.92 20.84 12.15
CA GLU A 323 -13.81 19.68 11.27
C GLU A 323 -13.41 18.42 12.03
N ALA A 324 -12.49 18.52 12.98
CA ALA A 324 -12.10 17.42 13.86
C ALA A 324 -13.29 16.97 14.74
N ALA A 325 -14.10 17.90 15.24
CA ALA A 325 -15.32 17.58 16.01
C ALA A 325 -16.37 16.87 15.13
N LYS A 326 -16.57 17.34 13.90
CA LYS A 326 -17.46 16.66 12.95
C LYS A 326 -16.97 15.25 12.62
N LEU A 327 -15.66 15.09 12.39
CA LEU A 327 -15.10 13.77 12.12
C LEU A 327 -15.31 12.82 13.30
N GLU A 328 -15.19 13.30 14.54
CA GLU A 328 -15.47 12.50 15.74
C GLU A 328 -16.91 11.99 15.75
N GLU A 329 -17.88 12.86 15.44
CA GLU A 329 -19.30 12.49 15.31
C GLU A 329 -19.52 11.46 14.19
N ASP A 330 -18.89 11.65 13.03
CA ASP A 330 -18.98 10.73 11.90
C ASP A 330 -18.41 9.34 12.26
N LEU A 331 -17.30 9.29 13.00
CA LEU A 331 -16.67 8.06 13.48
C LEU A 331 -17.55 7.31 14.48
N LEU A 332 -18.12 8.02 15.47
CA LEU A 332 -19.03 7.45 16.45
C LEU A 332 -20.31 6.93 15.80
N THR A 333 -20.89 7.72 14.89
CA THR A 333 -22.09 7.33 14.14
C THR A 333 -21.84 6.09 13.28
N ALA A 334 -20.70 6.02 12.59
CA ALA A 334 -20.33 4.85 11.81
C ALA A 334 -20.22 3.59 12.69
N ARG A 335 -19.61 3.73 13.89
CA ARG A 335 -19.50 2.62 14.84
C ARG A 335 -20.86 2.14 15.35
N ASP A 336 -21.76 3.05 15.70
CA ASP A 336 -23.10 2.69 16.19
C ASP A 336 -23.92 1.96 15.11
N LEU A 337 -23.81 2.40 13.86
CA LEU A 337 -24.47 1.74 12.72
C LEU A 337 -23.91 0.34 12.44
N ASP A 338 -22.59 0.14 12.60
CA ASP A 338 -21.97 -1.18 12.47
C ASP A 338 -22.44 -2.12 13.58
N LEU A 339 -22.43 -1.68 14.84
CA LEU A 339 -22.92 -2.44 15.99
C LEU A 339 -24.39 -2.86 15.79
N ALA A 340 -25.26 -1.92 15.41
CA ALA A 340 -26.67 -2.20 15.13
C ALA A 340 -26.88 -3.14 13.93
N ALA A 341 -25.96 -3.18 12.97
CA ALA A 341 -26.01 -4.13 11.87
C ALA A 341 -25.61 -5.54 12.31
N TRP A 342 -24.60 -5.67 13.18
CA TRP A 342 -24.21 -6.97 13.75
C TRP A 342 -25.26 -7.58 14.66
N GLU A 343 -25.91 -6.77 15.49
CA GLU A 343 -27.04 -7.21 16.32
C GLU A 343 -28.20 -7.80 15.50
N ARG A 344 -28.33 -7.38 14.23
CA ARG A 344 -29.33 -7.91 13.29
C ARG A 344 -28.90 -9.19 12.58
N GLY A 345 -27.75 -9.76 12.94
CA GLY A 345 -27.29 -11.06 12.44
C GLY A 345 -26.54 -11.01 11.11
N ALA A 346 -25.68 -10.01 10.91
CA ALA A 346 -24.78 -10.00 9.75
C ALA A 346 -23.93 -11.29 9.71
N SER A 347 -23.88 -11.95 8.56
CA SER A 347 -23.17 -13.20 8.37
C SER A 347 -21.73 -12.92 7.95
N GLU A 348 -20.82 -12.78 8.92
CA GLU A 348 -19.44 -12.39 8.65
C GLU A 348 -18.43 -13.48 9.05
N ASN A 349 -17.35 -13.57 8.28
CA ASN A 349 -16.22 -14.42 8.64
C ASN A 349 -15.54 -13.88 9.92
N ALA A 350 -15.15 -14.79 10.83
CA ALA A 350 -14.57 -14.43 12.12
C ALA A 350 -13.23 -13.67 12.02
N ASP A 351 -12.38 -14.02 11.06
CA ASP A 351 -11.12 -13.33 10.81
C ASP A 351 -11.37 -11.90 10.30
N LEU A 352 -12.33 -11.73 9.38
CA LEU A 352 -12.72 -10.40 8.89
C LEU A 352 -13.29 -9.54 10.00
N LEU A 353 -14.11 -10.10 10.89
CA LEU A 353 -14.61 -9.42 12.08
C LEU A 353 -13.46 -8.95 12.98
N ASN A 354 -12.49 -9.82 13.22
CA ASN A 354 -11.30 -9.48 14.01
C ASN A 354 -10.49 -8.35 13.36
N LEU A 355 -10.24 -8.41 12.05
CA LEU A 355 -9.58 -7.33 11.32
C LEU A 355 -10.37 -6.02 11.39
N ASN A 356 -11.69 -6.08 11.21
CA ASN A 356 -12.56 -4.91 11.28
C ASN A 356 -12.53 -4.24 12.67
N GLU A 357 -12.54 -5.02 13.75
CA GLU A 357 -12.37 -4.50 15.11
C GLU A 357 -10.97 -3.90 15.35
N ALA A 358 -9.93 -4.50 14.76
CA ALA A 358 -8.58 -3.94 14.79
C ALA A 358 -8.50 -2.61 14.02
N MET A 359 -9.16 -2.51 12.86
CA MET A 359 -9.27 -1.28 12.07
C MET A 359 -9.98 -0.17 12.84
N HIS A 360 -11.12 -0.46 13.48
CA HIS A 360 -11.80 0.49 14.36
C HIS A 360 -10.85 1.00 15.46
N SER A 361 -10.16 0.09 16.14
CA SER A 361 -9.22 0.45 17.21
C SER A 361 -8.07 1.32 16.68
N ALA A 362 -7.58 1.06 15.47
CA ALA A 362 -6.55 1.86 14.82
C ALA A 362 -7.03 3.26 14.45
N ILE A 363 -8.27 3.40 13.97
CA ILE A 363 -8.90 4.70 13.70
C ILE A 363 -9.00 5.53 14.99
N VAL A 364 -9.45 4.92 16.07
CA VAL A 364 -9.54 5.55 17.40
C VAL A 364 -8.15 5.98 17.88
N LEU A 365 -7.12 5.15 17.70
CA LEU A 365 -5.74 5.52 18.01
C LEU A 365 -5.30 6.74 17.22
N LEU A 366 -5.43 6.72 15.89
CA LEU A 366 -5.02 7.82 15.02
C LEU A 366 -5.72 9.11 15.41
N PHE A 367 -7.04 9.08 15.59
CA PHE A 367 -7.81 10.27 15.96
C PHE A 367 -7.35 10.84 17.31
N TYR A 368 -7.36 10.03 18.37
CA TYR A 368 -7.09 10.56 19.70
C TYR A 368 -5.62 10.87 19.95
N SER A 369 -4.69 10.03 19.49
CA SER A 369 -3.25 10.29 19.70
C SER A 369 -2.69 11.35 18.77
N ARG A 370 -3.17 11.43 17.51
CA ARG A 370 -2.57 12.28 16.48
C ARG A 370 -3.38 13.51 16.11
N ALA A 371 -4.72 13.46 16.18
CA ALA A 371 -5.53 14.66 15.98
C ALA A 371 -5.74 15.39 17.32
N ARG A 372 -6.02 14.68 18.41
CA ARG A 372 -6.33 15.27 19.73
C ARG A 372 -5.15 15.34 20.71
N ASP A 373 -3.94 14.95 20.30
CA ASP A 373 -2.73 14.93 21.14
C ASP A 373 -2.88 14.21 22.49
N MET A 374 -3.74 13.19 22.56
CA MET A 374 -3.82 12.38 23.76
C MET A 374 -2.52 11.60 23.94
N ALA A 375 -1.95 11.68 25.14
CA ALA A 375 -0.74 10.94 25.46
C ALA A 375 -0.96 9.43 25.30
N TRP A 376 0.03 8.72 24.77
CA TRP A 376 0.06 7.26 24.65
C TRP A 376 -0.14 6.49 25.98
N THR A 377 0.11 7.13 27.12
CA THR A 377 -0.15 6.58 28.45
C THR A 377 -1.62 6.61 28.85
N THR A 378 -2.47 7.33 28.11
CA THR A 378 -3.90 7.45 28.37
C THR A 378 -4.59 6.08 28.27
N PRO A 379 -5.51 5.73 29.19
CA PRO A 379 -6.19 4.43 29.17
C PRO A 379 -6.86 4.07 27.84
N ILE A 380 -7.45 5.06 27.14
CA ILE A 380 -8.07 4.82 25.83
C ILE A 380 -7.05 4.38 24.77
N ILE A 381 -5.86 4.98 24.74
CA ILE A 381 -4.80 4.62 23.80
C ILE A 381 -4.28 3.23 24.12
N ARG A 382 -3.90 2.98 25.38
CA ARG A 382 -3.40 1.67 25.82
C ARG A 382 -4.39 0.54 25.56
N ARG A 383 -5.68 0.77 25.82
CA ARG A 383 -6.73 -0.21 25.55
C ARG A 383 -6.83 -0.54 24.06
N ASN A 384 -6.78 0.45 23.18
CA ASN A 384 -6.89 0.20 21.74
C ASN A 384 -5.64 -0.49 21.17
N VAL A 385 -4.44 -0.21 21.69
CA VAL A 385 -3.23 -0.99 21.35
C VAL A 385 -3.42 -2.47 21.71
N LEU A 386 -3.90 -2.75 22.93
CA LEU A 386 -4.16 -4.13 23.38
C LEU A 386 -5.25 -4.81 22.57
N ASN A 387 -6.35 -4.09 22.26
CA ASN A 387 -7.41 -4.61 21.40
C ASN A 387 -6.85 -5.03 20.03
N ILE A 388 -6.01 -4.20 19.41
CA ILE A 388 -5.39 -4.55 18.12
C ILE A 388 -4.54 -5.81 18.27
N CYS A 389 -3.68 -5.89 19.29
CA CYS A 389 -2.83 -7.07 19.51
C CYS A 389 -3.67 -8.34 19.67
N GLN A 390 -4.75 -8.29 20.45
CA GLN A 390 -5.65 -9.42 20.67
C GLN A 390 -6.37 -9.81 19.37
N ARG A 391 -7.03 -8.86 18.71
CA ARG A 391 -7.81 -9.12 17.49
C ARG A 391 -6.96 -9.68 16.36
N LEU A 392 -5.77 -9.12 16.14
CA LEU A 392 -4.84 -9.62 15.13
C LEU A 392 -4.28 -10.99 15.52
N SER A 393 -4.15 -11.28 16.81
CA SER A 393 -3.70 -12.60 17.27
C SER A 393 -4.73 -13.69 16.98
N ASP A 394 -6.01 -13.37 17.07
CA ASP A 394 -7.15 -14.27 16.88
C ASP A 394 -7.45 -14.60 15.40
N ILE A 395 -6.79 -13.93 14.44
CA ILE A 395 -6.90 -14.26 13.00
C ILE A 395 -6.15 -15.56 12.69
N ASP A 396 -6.76 -16.51 11.98
CA ASP A 396 -6.09 -17.76 11.61
C ASP A 396 -4.78 -17.52 10.82
N VAL A 397 -3.74 -18.30 11.10
CA VAL A 397 -2.40 -18.13 10.49
C VAL A 397 -2.39 -18.38 8.98
N ASN A 398 -3.37 -19.11 8.45
CA ASN A 398 -3.53 -19.39 7.03
C ASN A 398 -4.56 -18.46 6.37
N SER A 399 -5.20 -17.59 7.16
CA SER A 399 -6.21 -16.66 6.67
C SER A 399 -5.60 -15.63 5.74
N ARG A 400 -6.25 -15.38 4.61
CA ARG A 400 -5.88 -14.28 3.70
C ARG A 400 -6.12 -12.91 4.31
N THR A 401 -6.93 -12.83 5.36
CA THR A 401 -7.15 -11.58 6.12
C THR A 401 -5.85 -11.01 6.69
N LEU A 402 -4.83 -11.85 6.90
CA LEU A 402 -3.47 -11.43 7.26
C LEU A 402 -2.80 -10.50 6.22
N ASN A 403 -3.28 -10.46 4.97
CA ASN A 403 -2.75 -9.52 3.97
C ASN A 403 -3.00 -8.05 4.36
N ASN A 404 -4.02 -7.75 5.17
CA ASN A 404 -4.42 -6.37 5.49
C ASN A 404 -4.19 -5.95 6.95
N ILE A 405 -3.46 -6.73 7.74
CA ILE A 405 -3.23 -6.42 9.16
C ILE A 405 -2.18 -5.31 9.38
N VAL A 406 -1.43 -4.94 8.34
CA VAL A 406 -0.28 -4.03 8.47
C VAL A 406 -0.70 -2.64 8.93
N PHE A 407 -1.82 -2.11 8.44
CA PHE A 407 -2.36 -0.81 8.86
C PHE A 407 -2.65 -0.73 10.36
N PRO A 408 -3.48 -1.61 10.94
CA PRO A 408 -3.73 -1.57 12.37
C PRO A 408 -2.50 -1.97 13.19
N LEU A 409 -1.70 -2.94 12.74
CA LEU A 409 -0.46 -3.37 13.41
C LEU A 409 0.53 -2.22 13.54
N TYR A 410 0.82 -1.53 12.44
CA TYR A 410 1.79 -0.43 12.44
C TYR A 410 1.30 0.75 13.28
N THR A 411 0.01 1.09 13.19
CA THR A 411 -0.61 2.12 14.01
C THR A 411 -0.49 1.81 15.51
N ALA A 412 -0.79 0.57 15.92
CA ALA A 412 -0.61 0.12 17.29
C ALA A 412 0.87 0.15 17.71
N GLY A 413 1.77 -0.26 16.82
CA GLY A 413 3.22 -0.24 17.04
C GLY A 413 3.76 1.15 17.34
N CYS A 414 3.32 2.18 16.62
CA CYS A 414 3.70 3.56 16.91
C CYS A 414 3.29 4.02 18.32
N GLU A 415 2.20 3.47 18.85
CA GLU A 415 1.62 3.82 20.15
C GLU A 415 1.96 2.81 21.28
N ALA A 416 2.75 1.77 20.99
CA ALA A 416 3.05 0.71 21.95
C ALA A 416 4.05 1.16 23.03
N VAL A 417 3.56 1.19 24.28
CA VAL A 417 4.37 1.51 25.48
C VAL A 417 4.97 0.25 26.09
N ASP A 418 4.15 -0.77 26.31
CA ASP A 418 4.53 -1.93 27.10
C ASP A 418 5.40 -2.91 26.29
N ILE A 419 6.46 -3.44 26.92
CA ILE A 419 7.36 -4.43 26.30
C ILE A 419 6.57 -5.63 25.76
N SER A 420 5.58 -6.12 26.52
CA SER A 420 4.74 -7.24 26.08
C SER A 420 3.94 -6.92 24.82
N ALA A 421 3.44 -5.69 24.65
CA ALA A 421 2.71 -5.30 23.44
C ALA A 421 3.67 -5.18 22.24
N ARG A 422 4.87 -4.63 22.46
CA ARG A 422 5.94 -4.55 21.46
C ARG A 422 6.35 -5.93 20.96
N GLU A 423 6.59 -6.88 21.86
CA GLU A 423 6.92 -8.28 21.53
C GLU A 423 5.79 -8.98 20.76
N GLN A 424 4.53 -8.76 21.15
CA GLN A 424 3.38 -9.31 20.42
C GLN A 424 3.28 -8.76 19.00
N LEU A 425 3.47 -7.45 18.82
CA LEU A 425 3.44 -6.81 17.50
C LEU A 425 4.59 -7.31 16.61
N GLU A 426 5.81 -7.45 17.14
CA GLU A 426 6.90 -8.10 16.41
C GLU A 426 6.53 -9.53 16.01
N SER A 427 5.98 -10.33 16.92
CA SER A 427 5.53 -11.69 16.61
C SER A 427 4.46 -11.70 15.50
N LEU A 428 3.53 -10.74 15.51
CA LEU A 428 2.51 -10.61 14.47
C LEU A 428 3.10 -10.29 13.10
N THR A 429 4.19 -9.51 13.01
CA THR A 429 4.84 -9.26 11.71
C THR A 429 5.37 -10.52 11.07
N SER A 430 5.83 -11.50 11.86
CA SER A 430 6.31 -12.78 11.35
C SER A 430 5.19 -13.67 10.78
N ARG A 431 3.93 -13.36 11.11
CA ARG A 431 2.73 -14.06 10.64
C ARG A 431 2.15 -13.48 9.35
N LEU A 432 2.75 -12.45 8.76
CA LEU A 432 2.24 -11.88 7.51
C LEU A 432 2.15 -12.98 6.44
N HIS A 433 1.04 -13.00 5.70
CA HIS A 433 0.75 -14.05 4.74
C HIS A 433 1.70 -13.98 3.53
N SER A 434 2.12 -15.14 3.01
CA SER A 434 3.19 -15.25 1.99
C SER A 434 2.87 -14.59 0.64
N THR A 435 1.59 -14.38 0.33
CA THR A 435 1.16 -13.63 -0.87
C THR A 435 1.00 -12.13 -0.59
N GLY A 436 1.04 -11.74 0.68
CA GLY A 436 0.93 -10.36 1.11
C GLY A 436 2.18 -9.60 0.74
N TYR A 437 1.99 -8.35 0.41
CA TYR A 437 3.05 -7.48 -0.04
C TYR A 437 4.21 -7.34 0.97
N TRP A 438 3.87 -7.15 2.24
CA TRP A 438 4.83 -6.91 3.32
C TRP A 438 5.55 -8.16 3.78
N PHE A 439 5.21 -9.33 3.24
CA PHE A 439 5.86 -10.59 3.59
C PHE A 439 7.39 -10.53 3.38
N SER A 440 7.84 -9.95 2.26
CA SER A 440 9.27 -9.79 1.99
C SER A 440 9.91 -8.60 2.71
N GLN A 441 9.14 -7.81 3.45
CA GLN A 441 9.56 -6.56 4.09
C GLN A 441 9.31 -6.53 5.60
N GLN A 442 9.02 -7.68 6.22
CA GLN A 442 8.78 -7.80 7.65
C GLN A 442 9.92 -7.21 8.49
N SER A 443 11.17 -7.46 8.11
CA SER A 443 12.34 -6.93 8.82
C SER A 443 12.37 -5.40 8.80
N LYS A 444 11.98 -4.76 7.68
CA LYS A 444 11.89 -3.30 7.59
C LYS A 444 10.82 -2.77 8.55
N LEU A 445 9.65 -3.38 8.55
CA LEU A 445 8.54 -3.02 9.43
C LEU A 445 8.96 -3.06 10.91
N VAL A 446 9.60 -4.15 11.33
CA VAL A 446 10.10 -4.31 12.71
C VAL A 446 11.20 -3.29 13.05
N MET A 447 12.16 -3.06 12.15
CA MET A 447 13.22 -2.08 12.38
C MET A 447 12.66 -0.67 12.58
N THR A 448 11.67 -0.29 11.76
CA THR A 448 11.01 1.01 11.91
C THR A 448 10.29 1.14 13.25
N LEU A 449 9.54 0.12 13.66
CA LEU A 449 8.85 0.15 14.96
C LEU A 449 9.84 0.29 16.12
N ARG A 450 10.95 -0.44 16.09
CA ARG A 450 12.01 -0.34 17.11
C ARG A 450 12.60 1.07 17.19
N GLN A 451 12.87 1.70 16.05
CA GLN A 451 13.37 3.08 16.03
C GLN A 451 12.35 4.08 16.58
N ILE A 452 11.06 3.89 16.27
CA ILE A 452 9.99 4.71 16.86
C ILE A 452 9.99 4.52 18.38
N TRP A 453 10.06 3.29 18.88
CA TRP A 453 10.12 3.03 20.32
C TRP A 453 11.32 3.70 20.99
N GLU A 454 12.51 3.64 20.38
CA GLU A 454 13.68 4.35 20.90
C GLU A 454 13.48 5.87 20.99
N ILE A 455 12.85 6.48 19.99
CA ILE A 455 12.52 7.91 19.99
C ILE A 455 11.56 8.22 21.13
N ARG A 456 10.50 7.42 21.26
CA ARG A 456 9.45 7.63 22.25
C ARG A 456 9.90 7.35 23.68
N ASP A 457 10.80 6.41 23.89
CA ASP A 457 11.36 6.10 25.20
C ASP A 457 12.31 7.22 25.69
N ARG A 458 12.92 7.99 24.78
CA ARG A 458 13.74 9.17 25.13
C ARG A 458 12.89 10.36 25.55
N ASP A 459 11.71 10.53 24.96
CA ASP A 459 10.78 11.61 25.30
C ASP A 459 9.33 11.09 25.42
N PRO A 460 8.97 10.44 26.56
CA PRO A 460 7.67 9.83 26.76
C PRO A 460 6.52 10.84 26.87
N GLY A 461 6.82 12.14 26.96
CA GLY A 461 5.82 13.22 26.99
C GLY A 461 5.57 13.86 25.63
N ALA A 462 6.37 13.53 24.60
CA ALA A 462 6.27 14.17 23.30
C ALA A 462 4.88 13.96 22.66
N PRO A 463 4.20 15.05 22.25
CA PRO A 463 3.01 14.93 21.40
C PRO A 463 3.39 14.37 20.03
N TRP A 464 2.39 13.90 19.27
CA TRP A 464 2.61 13.23 18.00
C TRP A 464 3.49 14.00 17.02
N LEU A 465 3.22 15.28 16.83
CA LEU A 465 4.02 16.13 15.92
C LEU A 465 5.49 16.22 16.37
N ALA A 466 5.75 16.28 17.67
CA ALA A 466 7.11 16.45 18.20
C ALA A 466 7.96 15.18 18.04
N TRP A 467 7.42 13.99 18.32
CA TRP A 467 8.20 12.76 18.14
C TRP A 467 8.27 12.32 16.68
N SER A 468 7.21 12.55 15.89
CA SER A 468 7.20 12.14 14.48
C SER A 468 8.20 12.90 13.62
N GLN A 469 8.53 14.14 13.98
CA GLN A 469 9.60 14.92 13.34
C GLN A 469 11.01 14.39 13.62
N GLN A 470 11.19 13.58 14.67
CA GLN A 470 12.47 12.95 15.00
C GLN A 470 12.71 11.65 14.25
N VAL A 471 11.66 11.11 13.60
CA VAL A 471 11.75 9.88 12.81
C VAL A 471 12.55 10.18 11.53
N PRO A 472 13.68 9.49 11.30
CA PRO A 472 14.46 9.68 10.07
C PRO A 472 13.61 9.41 8.83
N HIS A 473 13.91 10.07 7.72
CA HIS A 473 13.12 9.93 6.49
C HIS A 473 13.03 8.48 6.03
N ASP A 474 14.15 7.75 5.97
CA ASP A 474 14.23 6.32 5.61
C ASP A 474 13.36 5.39 6.48
N VAL A 475 13.01 5.85 7.68
CA VAL A 475 12.19 5.16 8.68
C VAL A 475 10.72 5.55 8.55
N SER A 476 10.45 6.83 8.29
CA SER A 476 9.11 7.37 8.01
C SER A 476 8.48 6.76 6.75
N ASP A 477 9.30 6.11 5.92
CA ASP A 477 8.99 5.44 4.67
C ASP A 477 8.20 4.13 4.81
N CYS A 478 8.01 3.63 6.03
CA CYS A 478 7.06 2.54 6.27
C CYS A 478 5.63 3.11 6.30
N ILE A 479 5.08 3.32 5.11
CA ILE A 479 3.66 3.62 4.97
C ILE A 479 2.93 2.28 5.02
N PRO A 480 1.96 2.08 5.92
CA PRO A 480 1.24 0.82 6.03
C PRO A 480 0.15 0.72 4.95
N LEU A 481 0.51 1.08 3.72
CA LEU A 481 -0.14 0.54 2.55
C LEU A 481 -0.05 -0.95 2.62
N THR A 482 -0.82 -1.66 1.84
CA THR A 482 -0.42 -3.01 1.46
C THR A 482 0.79 -2.97 0.51
N ILE A 483 1.63 -1.90 0.45
CA ILE A 483 2.47 -1.61 -0.73
C ILE A 483 3.73 -0.67 -0.51
N SER A 484 4.91 -1.30 -0.32
CA SER A 484 6.38 -1.01 -0.50
C SER A 484 7.31 -0.02 0.20
N PHE A 485 8.52 -0.56 0.49
CA PHE A 485 9.84 -0.07 -0.01
C PHE A 485 10.95 -1.14 -0.25
N LEU A 486 11.91 -0.89 -1.16
CA LEU A 486 13.20 -1.63 -1.30
C LEU A 486 14.47 -0.76 -1.24
N LEU A 487 15.31 -1.09 -0.24
CA LEU A 487 16.73 -0.82 0.08
C LEU A 487 17.61 0.18 -0.71
N GLY A 488 18.26 1.06 0.06
CA GLY A 488 19.63 1.53 -0.19
C GLY A 488 20.67 0.58 0.39
N TYR A 489 21.11 -0.44 -0.36
CA TYR A 489 22.41 -1.08 -0.14
C TYR A 489 23.46 -0.31 -0.96
N LYS A 490 24.23 0.57 -0.29
CA LYS A 490 25.52 0.98 -0.84
C LYS A 490 26.47 -0.21 -0.79
N VAL A 491 26.64 -0.90 -1.90
CA VAL A 491 27.81 -1.76 -2.11
C VAL A 491 29.02 -0.83 -2.27
N ASN A 492 29.75 -0.60 -1.19
CA ASN A 492 31.10 -0.07 -1.29
C ASN A 492 31.99 -1.15 -1.89
N VAL A 493 32.13 -1.15 -3.21
CA VAL A 493 33.27 -1.82 -3.85
C VAL A 493 34.47 -0.90 -3.68
N ASN A 494 35.34 -1.23 -2.72
CA ASN A 494 36.72 -0.78 -2.75
C ASN A 494 37.62 -2.00 -2.63
N VAL A 495 38.17 -2.41 -3.77
CA VAL A 495 39.29 -3.33 -3.89
C VAL A 495 40.56 -2.48 -4.00
N THR A 496 41.67 -3.02 -3.46
CA THR A 496 43.07 -2.52 -3.39
C THR A 496 43.41 -1.81 -2.06
N THR A 497 44.45 -2.11 -1.28
CA THR A 497 45.56 -3.08 -1.32
C THR A 497 46.27 -3.07 0.06
N TRP A 498 46.72 -4.24 0.55
CA TRP A 498 47.88 -4.55 1.42
C TRP A 498 48.22 -3.73 2.68
N VAL A 499 48.37 -4.41 3.85
CA VAL A 499 49.63 -4.68 4.60
C VAL A 499 49.34 -5.57 5.84
N LYS A 500 50.11 -6.65 6.01
CA LYS A 500 50.25 -7.51 7.23
C LYS A 500 51.05 -6.75 8.31
N PRO A 501 50.91 -6.98 9.65
CA PRO A 501 51.29 -8.28 10.24
C PRO A 501 50.61 -8.75 11.55
N LYS A 502 50.67 -10.09 11.72
CA LYS A 502 50.94 -10.93 12.92
C LYS A 502 50.53 -10.47 14.33
N ALA A 503 49.75 -11.34 14.99
CA ALA A 503 49.99 -12.04 16.29
C ALA A 503 48.63 -12.28 16.98
N VAL A 504 48.06 -13.50 16.97
CA VAL A 504 48.17 -14.56 17.99
C VAL A 504 48.18 -14.03 19.43
N VAL A 505 47.04 -14.16 20.14
CA VAL A 505 46.95 -14.75 21.50
C VAL A 505 45.59 -15.43 21.64
N PHE A 506 45.60 -16.73 21.90
CA PHE A 506 44.48 -17.50 22.43
C PHE A 506 44.45 -17.36 23.95
N TYR A 507 43.27 -17.23 24.56
CA TYR A 507 43.03 -17.81 25.89
C TYR A 507 41.62 -18.40 25.94
N HIS A 508 41.58 -19.67 26.30
CA HIS A 508 40.40 -20.44 26.67
C HIS A 508 40.67 -21.00 28.08
N LYS A 509 39.61 -21.14 28.89
CA LYS A 509 39.50 -21.92 30.15
C LYS A 509 40.13 -21.26 31.41
N ASP A 510 39.55 -21.28 32.61
CA ASP A 510 38.59 -22.18 33.26
C ASP A 510 37.79 -21.48 34.39
N HIS A 511 36.66 -22.10 34.74
CA HIS A 511 35.98 -22.20 36.06
C HIS A 511 36.33 -21.23 37.21
N ILE A 512 35.29 -20.68 37.85
CA ILE A 512 34.95 -20.87 39.28
C ILE A 512 33.48 -20.46 39.46
N GLY A 513 32.67 -21.38 40.00
CA GLY A 513 31.36 -21.05 40.55
C GLY A 513 31.50 -20.62 42.01
N LEU A 514 30.55 -19.81 42.48
CA LEU A 514 30.14 -19.77 43.88
C LEU A 514 28.76 -19.12 43.95
N LEU A 515 27.79 -19.93 44.36
CA LEU A 515 26.65 -19.46 45.12
C LEU A 515 27.17 -18.73 46.35
N ASP A 516 26.60 -17.58 46.69
CA ASP A 516 26.17 -17.39 48.08
C ASP A 516 24.93 -16.51 48.19
N GLN A 517 24.07 -16.93 49.11
CA GLN A 517 22.83 -16.30 49.53
C GLN A 517 23.12 -15.25 50.62
N THR A 518 22.08 -14.46 50.95
CA THR A 518 21.95 -13.51 52.09
C THR A 518 22.53 -12.12 51.81
N THR A 519 21.71 -11.08 51.65
CA THR A 519 20.81 -10.47 52.65
C THR A 519 19.73 -9.65 51.96
#